data_AF-A0A1F7Q9W0-F1
#
_entry.id   AF-A0A1F7Q9W0-F1
#
_cell.length_a   1.000
_cell.length_b   1.000
_cell.length_c   1.000
_cell.angle_alpha   90.00
_cell.angle_beta   90.00
_cell.angle_gamma   90.00
#
_symmetry.space_group_name_H-M   'P 1'
#
loop_
_entity.id
_entity.type
_entity.pdbx_description
1 polymer ?
#
loop_
_entity_poly.entity_id
_entity_poly.type
_entity_poly.pdbx_seq_one_letter_code
_entity_poly.pdbx_strand_id
1 'polypeptide(L)'
;MRAAFAVTEEFLAGVSEADARQRPAPGEWCVQEVVDHLVESHRPSVEELRCLLRGERPKDGPVPASLQSRAPLDRPWPELVGDLKRLHSEALGLLAGAPEGFPSGAKAPIVMVLNVKNPDGSDSPLHWIEDLDWKAYSAVIFRLHEIDHLNQAKRALKAAGSTA
;
A
#
# COMPACT_ATOMS: atom_id res chain seq x y z
N MET A 1 -3.90 8.19 -8.34
CA MET A 1 -3.08 8.31 -7.13
C MET A 1 -3.72 9.26 -6.14
N ARG A 2 -3.70 10.59 -6.37
CA ARG A 2 -4.28 11.60 -5.46
C ARG A 2 -5.67 11.26 -4.90
N ALA A 3 -6.61 10.87 -5.76
CA ALA A 3 -7.96 10.50 -5.33
C ALA A 3 -7.99 9.23 -4.46
N ALA A 4 -7.11 8.25 -4.70
CA ALA A 4 -7.03 7.04 -3.87
C ALA A 4 -6.54 7.39 -2.46
N PHE A 5 -5.42 8.12 -2.36
CA PHE A 5 -4.89 8.62 -1.09
C PHE A 5 -5.93 9.44 -0.31
N ALA A 6 -6.61 10.38 -0.98
CA ALA A 6 -7.62 11.21 -0.33
C ALA A 6 -8.77 10.38 0.26
N VAL A 7 -9.29 9.40 -0.49
CA VAL A 7 -10.39 8.54 -0.02
C VAL A 7 -9.92 7.63 1.13
N THR A 8 -8.69 7.11 1.09
CA THR A 8 -8.15 6.35 2.23
C THR A 8 -8.00 7.23 3.45
N GLU A 9 -7.41 8.42 3.32
CA GLU A 9 -7.21 9.34 4.44
C GLU A 9 -8.53 9.80 5.06
N GLU A 10 -9.56 10.03 4.24
CA GLU A 10 -10.92 10.34 4.68
C GLU A 10 -11.54 9.17 5.46
N PHE A 11 -11.40 7.94 4.95
CA PHE A 11 -11.85 6.74 5.66
C PHE A 11 -11.15 6.60 7.02
N LEU A 12 -9.81 6.72 7.05
CA LEU A 12 -9.02 6.57 8.27
C LEU A 12 -9.31 7.65 9.31
N ALA A 13 -9.74 8.85 8.89
CA ALA A 13 -10.14 9.91 9.81
C ALA A 13 -11.41 9.55 10.61
N GLY A 14 -12.25 8.65 10.10
CA GLY A 14 -13.44 8.14 10.79
C GLY A 14 -13.21 6.92 11.67
N VAL A 15 -12.02 6.30 11.65
CA VAL A 15 -11.73 5.07 12.40
C VAL A 15 -11.13 5.38 13.76
N SER A 16 -11.80 4.94 14.83
CA SER A 16 -11.25 5.04 16.18
C SER A 16 -10.10 4.05 16.38
N GLU A 17 -9.20 4.31 17.33
CA GLU A 17 -8.11 3.37 17.64
C GLU A 17 -8.63 2.01 18.13
N ALA A 18 -9.74 2.01 18.89
CA ALA A 18 -10.36 0.78 19.35
C ALA A 18 -10.84 -0.07 18.15
N ASP A 19 -11.53 0.56 17.20
CA ASP A 19 -12.02 -0.10 15.99
C ASP A 19 -10.88 -0.55 15.08
N ALA A 20 -9.81 0.26 14.98
CA ALA A 20 -8.66 -0.06 14.14
C ALA A 20 -7.98 -1.38 14.56
N ARG A 21 -8.07 -1.72 15.85
CA ARG A 21 -7.46 -2.91 16.46
C ARG A 21 -8.39 -4.12 16.47
N GLN A 22 -9.67 -3.97 16.12
CA GLN A 22 -10.58 -5.11 16.10
C GLN A 22 -10.26 -6.04 14.93
N ARG A 23 -10.03 -7.31 15.26
CA ARG A 23 -9.70 -8.34 14.26
C ARG A 23 -10.99 -8.93 13.68
N PRO A 24 -11.17 -8.99 12.35
CA PRO A 24 -12.38 -9.52 11.74
C PRO A 24 -12.52 -11.04 11.90
N ALA A 25 -11.42 -11.78 11.78
CA ALA A 25 -11.37 -13.22 11.98
C ALA A 25 -9.94 -13.68 12.34
N PRO A 26 -9.76 -14.88 12.93
CA PRO A 26 -8.43 -15.44 13.17
C PRO A 26 -7.60 -15.51 11.88
N GLY A 27 -6.38 -14.96 11.92
CA GLY A 27 -5.46 -14.93 10.76
C GLY A 27 -5.70 -13.81 9.75
N GLU A 28 -6.79 -13.05 9.87
CA GLU A 28 -7.04 -11.87 9.02
C GLU A 28 -6.53 -10.58 9.66
N TRP A 29 -6.07 -9.64 8.85
CA TRP A 29 -5.57 -8.36 9.32
C TRP A 29 -6.69 -7.43 9.82
N CYS A 30 -6.48 -6.78 10.95
CA CYS A 30 -7.27 -5.62 11.36
C CYS A 30 -6.86 -4.37 10.56
N VAL A 31 -7.62 -3.27 10.71
CA VAL A 31 -7.31 -2.01 10.01
C VAL A 31 -5.91 -1.50 10.39
N GLN A 32 -5.51 -1.63 11.65
CA GLN A 32 -4.17 -1.23 12.10
C GLN A 32 -3.05 -1.99 11.38
N GLU A 33 -3.19 -3.31 11.23
CA GLU A 33 -2.22 -4.15 10.50
C GLU A 33 -2.19 -3.80 9.00
N VAL A 34 -3.33 -3.41 8.41
CA VAL A 34 -3.40 -2.93 7.03
C VAL A 34 -2.66 -1.60 6.86
N VAL A 35 -2.87 -0.63 7.76
CA VAL A 35 -2.19 0.67 7.67
C VAL A 35 -0.69 0.54 7.98
N ASP A 36 -0.31 -0.32 8.92
CA ASP A 36 1.11 -0.64 9.15
C ASP A 36 1.76 -1.21 7.89
N HIS A 37 1.11 -2.17 7.23
CA HIS A 37 1.57 -2.70 5.95
C HIS A 37 1.77 -1.59 4.91
N LEU A 38 0.78 -0.71 4.73
CA LEU A 38 0.88 0.42 3.79
C LEU A 38 2.06 1.34 4.13
N VAL A 39 2.32 1.64 5.41
CA VAL A 39 3.46 2.48 5.79
C VAL A 39 4.79 1.78 5.49
N GLU A 40 4.91 0.50 5.87
CA GLU A 40 6.14 -0.24 5.69
C GLU A 40 6.44 -0.55 4.22
N SER A 41 5.42 -0.73 3.38
CA SER A 41 5.60 -0.91 1.93
C SER A 41 5.85 0.42 1.20
N HIS A 42 5.15 1.49 1.56
CA HIS A 42 5.30 2.78 0.88
C HIS A 42 6.66 3.44 1.14
N ARG A 43 7.26 3.24 2.32
CA ARG A 43 8.56 3.83 2.66
C ARG A 43 9.67 3.46 1.66
N PRO A 44 9.98 2.19 1.39
CA PRO A 44 10.93 1.84 0.33
C PRO A 44 10.40 2.24 -1.05
N SER A 45 9.09 2.11 -1.32
CA SER A 45 8.53 2.47 -2.63
C SER A 45 8.68 3.94 -3.02
N VAL A 46 8.64 4.87 -2.06
CA VAL A 46 8.95 6.29 -2.29
C VAL A 46 10.40 6.46 -2.74
N GLU A 47 11.34 5.73 -2.14
CA GLU A 47 12.74 5.77 -2.53
C GLU A 47 12.99 5.06 -3.87
N GLU A 48 12.28 3.98 -4.15
CA GLU A 48 12.31 3.31 -5.46
C GLU A 48 11.80 4.26 -6.56
N LEU A 49 10.67 4.95 -6.32
CA LEU A 49 10.17 5.97 -7.24
C LEU A 49 11.21 7.07 -7.46
N ARG A 50 11.89 7.52 -6.40
CA ARG A 50 12.97 8.51 -6.51
C ARG A 50 14.11 8.01 -7.39
N CYS A 51 14.49 6.74 -7.30
CA CYS A 51 15.47 6.13 -8.19
C CYS A 51 14.99 6.15 -9.65
N LEU A 52 13.75 5.70 -9.89
CA LEU A 52 13.20 5.64 -11.25
C LEU A 52 13.13 7.03 -11.91
N LEU A 53 12.78 8.06 -11.15
CA LEU A 53 12.75 9.45 -11.60
C LEU A 53 14.16 10.06 -11.82
N ARG A 54 15.23 9.42 -11.32
CA ARG A 54 16.62 9.72 -11.70
C ARG A 54 17.13 8.86 -12.86
N GLY A 55 16.31 7.96 -13.40
CA GLY A 55 16.76 6.99 -14.41
C GLY A 55 17.58 5.84 -13.82
N GLU A 56 17.45 5.57 -12.52
CA GLU A 56 18.17 4.53 -11.80
C GLU A 56 17.24 3.37 -11.44
N ARG A 57 17.75 2.14 -11.55
CA ARG A 57 17.09 0.96 -10.99
C ARG A 57 17.37 0.92 -9.47
N PRO A 58 16.35 0.69 -8.62
CA PRO A 58 16.57 0.44 -7.20
C PRO A 58 17.53 -0.74 -6.97
N LYS A 59 18.38 -0.65 -5.94
CA LYS A 59 19.42 -1.65 -5.68
C LYS A 59 18.90 -2.89 -4.97
N ASP A 60 17.88 -2.72 -4.15
CA ASP A 60 17.29 -3.79 -3.35
C ASP A 60 16.30 -4.62 -4.20
N GLY A 61 15.96 -5.81 -3.70
CA GLY A 61 14.92 -6.64 -4.30
C GLY A 61 13.53 -6.03 -4.14
N PRO A 62 12.49 -6.61 -4.77
CA PRO A 62 11.15 -6.07 -4.69
C PRO A 62 10.65 -6.03 -3.25
N VAL A 63 9.91 -4.98 -2.90
CA VAL A 63 9.24 -4.85 -1.61
C VAL A 63 8.35 -6.09 -1.36
N PRO A 64 8.50 -6.81 -0.24
CA PRO A 64 7.69 -7.99 0.05
C PRO A 64 6.19 -7.66 0.13
N ALA A 65 5.36 -8.47 -0.53
CA ALA A 65 3.92 -8.22 -0.60
C ALA A 65 3.18 -8.26 0.75
N SER A 66 3.74 -8.95 1.75
CA SER A 66 3.17 -9.06 3.10
C SER A 66 4.01 -8.33 4.16
N LEU A 67 4.83 -7.35 3.75
CA LEU A 67 5.72 -6.62 4.66
C LEU A 67 4.92 -5.91 5.77
N GLN A 68 5.24 -6.20 7.02
CA GLN A 68 4.73 -5.49 8.19
C GLN A 68 5.90 -5.17 9.11
N SER A 69 5.70 -4.21 10.01
CA SER A 69 6.64 -3.97 11.09
C SER A 69 6.68 -5.19 12.02
N ARG A 70 7.71 -5.27 12.87
CA ARG A 70 7.86 -6.39 13.81
C ARG A 70 6.70 -6.49 14.81
N ALA A 71 6.04 -5.38 15.10
CA ALA A 71 4.96 -5.29 16.07
C ALA A 71 3.91 -4.25 15.61
N PRO A 72 3.10 -4.57 14.59
CA PRO A 72 2.16 -3.62 13.98
C PRO A 72 1.15 -3.04 14.98
N LEU A 73 0.81 -3.83 16.00
CA LEU A 73 -0.12 -3.45 17.06
C LEU A 73 0.51 -2.56 18.14
N ASP A 74 1.83 -2.45 18.23
CA ASP A 74 2.45 -1.63 19.29
C ASP A 74 2.54 -0.14 18.92
N ARG A 75 2.25 0.20 17.65
CA ARG A 75 2.30 1.58 17.15
C ARG A 75 1.06 2.37 17.59
N PRO A 76 1.20 3.63 18.03
CA PRO A 76 0.06 4.50 18.28
C PRO A 76 -0.71 4.79 16.99
N TRP A 77 -2.03 4.64 16.99
CA TRP A 77 -2.87 4.84 15.81
C TRP A 77 -2.69 6.22 15.14
N PRO A 78 -2.69 7.36 15.87
CA PRO A 78 -2.52 8.68 15.26
C PRO A 78 -1.17 8.86 14.57
N GLU A 79 -0.10 8.30 15.15
CA GLU A 79 1.24 8.35 14.58
C GLU A 79 1.31 7.53 13.29
N LEU A 80 0.75 6.32 13.31
CA LEU A 80 0.72 5.44 12.15
C LEU A 80 -0.04 6.06 10.96
N VAL A 81 -1.21 6.63 11.20
CA VAL A 81 -1.97 7.38 10.16
C VAL A 81 -1.20 8.61 9.70
N GLY A 82 -0.54 9.32 10.63
CA GLY A 82 0.31 10.46 10.32
C GLY A 82 1.48 10.07 9.41
N ASP A 83 2.10 8.92 9.62
CA ASP A 83 3.20 8.40 8.80
C ASP A 83 2.73 8.12 7.37
N LEU A 84 1.58 7.46 7.21
CA LEU A 84 1.00 7.16 5.91
C LEU A 84 0.71 8.45 5.12
N LYS A 85 0.11 9.46 5.77
CA LYS A 85 -0.16 10.77 5.15
C LYS A 85 1.10 11.47 4.67
N ARG A 86 2.20 11.38 5.42
CA ARG A 86 3.49 11.95 4.99
C ARG A 86 4.03 11.24 3.76
N LEU A 87 4.00 9.91 3.74
CA LEU A 87 4.41 9.11 2.57
C LEU A 87 3.56 9.42 1.33
N HIS A 88 2.24 9.57 1.49
CA HIS A 88 1.35 10.00 0.40
C HIS A 88 1.75 11.37 -0.16
N SER A 89 2.03 12.33 0.72
CA SER A 89 2.46 13.67 0.34
C SER A 89 3.81 13.64 -0.40
N GLU A 90 4.76 12.84 0.09
CA GLU A 90 6.07 12.66 -0.55
C GLU A 90 5.95 12.05 -1.95
N ALA A 91 5.17 10.97 -2.11
CA ALA A 91 4.93 10.36 -3.41
C ALA A 91 4.26 11.35 -4.40
N LEU A 92 3.27 12.11 -3.93
CA LEU A 92 2.64 13.16 -4.74
C LEU A 92 3.62 14.27 -5.13
N GLY A 93 4.52 14.67 -4.21
CA GLY A 93 5.55 15.66 -4.46
C GLY A 93 6.56 15.21 -5.51
N LEU A 94 7.00 13.95 -5.44
CA LEU A 94 7.89 13.34 -6.44
C LEU A 94 7.27 13.37 -7.84
N LEU A 95 6.00 12.95 -7.96
CA LEU A 95 5.33 12.93 -9.26
C LEU A 95 5.03 14.33 -9.80
N ALA A 96 4.74 15.30 -8.94
CA ALA A 96 4.51 16.68 -9.36
C ALA A 96 5.80 17.35 -9.90
N GLY A 97 6.97 16.92 -9.42
CA GLY A 97 8.27 17.38 -9.90
C GLY A 97 8.79 16.65 -11.15
N ALA A 98 8.14 15.56 -11.58
CA ALA A 98 8.58 14.80 -12.75
C ALA A 98 8.30 15.58 -14.04
N PRO A 99 9.29 15.80 -14.93
CA PRO A 99 9.07 16.48 -16.19
C PRO A 99 8.02 15.77 -17.04
N GLU A 100 7.17 16.54 -17.71
CA GLU A 100 6.22 15.99 -18.66
C GLU A 100 6.97 15.21 -19.74
N GLY A 101 6.58 13.94 -19.96
CA GLY A 101 7.23 13.08 -20.95
C GLY A 101 8.58 12.50 -20.53
N PHE A 102 8.99 12.55 -19.24
CA PHE A 102 10.24 11.97 -18.74
C PHE A 102 10.47 10.54 -19.28
N PRO A 103 11.38 10.36 -20.26
CA PRO A 103 11.65 9.06 -20.86
C PRO A 103 12.68 8.35 -19.99
N SER A 104 12.26 7.33 -19.27
CA SER A 104 13.17 6.50 -18.48
C SER A 104 12.99 5.04 -18.85
N GLY A 105 14.09 4.39 -19.20
CA GLY A 105 14.17 2.93 -19.35
C GLY A 105 14.42 2.22 -18.02
N ALA A 106 14.62 2.95 -16.92
CA ALA A 106 14.78 2.35 -15.61
C ALA A 106 13.49 1.70 -15.16
N LYS A 107 13.63 0.52 -14.55
CA LYS A 107 12.52 -0.26 -14.04
C LYS A 107 12.80 -0.69 -12.61
N ALA A 108 11.74 -0.81 -11.82
CA ALA A 108 11.79 -1.36 -10.47
C ALA A 108 11.02 -2.68 -10.44
N PRO A 109 11.56 -3.70 -9.74
CA PRO A 109 10.85 -4.95 -9.56
C PRO A 109 9.75 -4.77 -8.51
N ILE A 110 8.58 -5.34 -8.76
CA ILE A 110 7.51 -5.43 -7.76
C ILE A 110 7.06 -6.87 -7.60
N VAL A 111 6.58 -7.23 -6.42
CA VAL A 111 5.84 -8.48 -6.24
C VAL A 111 4.39 -8.23 -6.68
N MET A 112 4.02 -8.77 -7.83
CA MET A 112 2.62 -8.81 -8.26
C MET A 112 1.91 -9.91 -7.49
N VAL A 113 0.73 -9.60 -6.95
CA VAL A 113 -0.14 -10.57 -6.29
C VAL A 113 -1.51 -10.53 -6.96
N LEU A 114 -1.98 -11.69 -7.42
CA LEU A 114 -3.31 -11.87 -7.98
C LEU A 114 -4.00 -13.06 -7.33
N ASN A 115 -5.17 -12.84 -6.74
CA ASN A 115 -6.01 -13.93 -6.29
C ASN A 115 -6.72 -14.54 -7.50
N VAL A 116 -6.42 -15.80 -7.80
CA VAL A 116 -7.04 -16.55 -8.89
C VAL A 116 -8.07 -17.52 -8.35
N LYS A 117 -9.24 -17.55 -9.01
CA LYS A 117 -10.30 -18.54 -8.76
C LYS A 117 -9.86 -19.89 -9.31
N ASN A 118 -9.73 -20.88 -8.45
CA ASN A 118 -9.46 -22.26 -8.82
C ASN A 118 -10.73 -22.93 -9.37
N PRO A 119 -10.61 -24.04 -10.13
CA PRO A 119 -11.76 -24.78 -10.66
C PRO A 119 -12.73 -25.31 -9.59
N ASP A 120 -12.25 -25.53 -8.36
CA ASP A 120 -13.04 -25.98 -7.22
C ASP A 120 -13.76 -24.81 -6.48
N GLY A 121 -13.62 -23.58 -6.97
CA GLY A 121 -14.21 -22.38 -6.40
C GLY A 121 -13.40 -21.73 -5.27
N SER A 122 -12.29 -22.35 -4.84
CA SER A 122 -11.36 -21.75 -3.89
C SER A 122 -10.53 -20.63 -4.55
N ASP A 123 -9.95 -19.75 -3.75
CA ASP A 123 -9.03 -18.71 -4.24
C ASP A 123 -7.59 -19.11 -3.87
N SER A 124 -6.64 -18.97 -4.80
CA SER A 124 -5.21 -19.12 -4.53
C SER A 124 -4.43 -17.86 -4.92
N PRO A 125 -3.47 -17.41 -4.10
CA PRO A 125 -2.64 -16.27 -4.45
C PRO A 125 -1.55 -16.70 -5.44
N LEU A 126 -1.59 -16.14 -6.65
CA LEU A 126 -0.49 -16.20 -7.60
C LEU A 126 0.41 -14.99 -7.38
N HIS A 127 1.72 -15.21 -7.25
CA HIS A 127 2.70 -14.13 -7.20
C HIS A 127 3.84 -14.32 -8.18
N TRP A 128 4.31 -13.21 -8.76
CA TRP A 128 5.51 -13.16 -9.60
C TRP A 128 6.19 -11.80 -9.46
N ILE A 129 7.43 -11.71 -9.93
CA ILE A 129 8.16 -10.44 -9.99
C ILE A 129 7.95 -9.82 -11.36
N GLU A 130 7.49 -8.57 -11.39
CA GLU A 130 7.31 -7.79 -12.61
C GLU A 130 8.18 -6.53 -12.58
N ASP A 131 8.81 -6.18 -13.71
CA ASP A 131 9.65 -4.99 -13.82
C ASP A 131 8.87 -3.84 -14.48
N LEU A 132 8.60 -2.78 -13.71
CA LEU A 132 7.77 -1.66 -14.13
C LEU A 132 8.57 -0.36 -14.30
N ASP A 133 8.23 0.42 -15.32
CA ASP A 133 8.67 1.82 -15.43
C ASP A 133 7.99 2.70 -14.37
N TRP A 134 8.44 3.95 -14.21
CA TRP A 134 7.92 4.84 -13.17
C TRP A 134 6.41 5.10 -13.26
N LYS A 135 5.80 5.08 -14.45
CA LYS A 135 4.35 5.33 -14.62
C LYS A 135 3.55 4.12 -14.16
N ALA A 136 3.93 2.94 -14.66
CA ALA A 136 3.29 1.68 -14.28
C ALA A 136 3.52 1.39 -12.79
N TYR A 137 4.74 1.58 -12.30
CA TYR A 137 5.09 1.44 -10.89
C TYR A 137 4.19 2.34 -10.03
N SER A 138 4.07 3.62 -10.39
CA SER A 138 3.24 4.56 -9.62
C SER A 138 1.75 4.22 -9.66
N ALA A 139 1.26 3.69 -10.78
CA ALA A 139 -0.12 3.25 -10.90
C ALA A 139 -0.41 1.99 -10.07
N VAL A 140 0.52 1.04 -10.04
CA VAL A 140 0.34 -0.22 -9.29
C VAL A 140 0.53 0.02 -7.80
N ILE A 141 1.68 0.55 -7.39
CA ILE A 141 2.06 0.67 -5.97
C ILE A 141 1.30 1.77 -5.23
N PHE A 142 1.10 2.94 -5.83
CA PHE A 142 0.46 4.06 -5.11
C PHE A 142 -1.02 4.24 -5.41
N ARG A 143 -1.60 3.47 -6.33
CA ARG A 143 -3.03 3.56 -6.64
C ARG A 143 -3.75 2.23 -6.51
N LEU A 144 -3.31 1.17 -7.18
CA LEU A 144 -4.04 -0.10 -7.12
C LEU A 144 -3.88 -0.78 -5.77
N HIS A 145 -2.65 -0.86 -5.25
CA HIS A 145 -2.33 -1.39 -3.93
C HIS A 145 -3.06 -0.61 -2.81
N GLU A 146 -3.03 0.73 -2.89
CA GLU A 146 -3.80 1.60 -1.99
C GLU A 146 -5.31 1.28 -2.01
N ILE A 147 -5.92 1.15 -3.20
CA ILE A 147 -7.36 0.84 -3.33
C ILE A 147 -7.67 -0.56 -2.79
N ASP A 148 -6.80 -1.54 -3.04
CA ASP A 148 -7.00 -2.90 -2.55
C ASP A 148 -7.02 -2.96 -1.02
N HIS A 149 -6.04 -2.31 -0.38
CA HIS A 149 -5.95 -2.28 1.08
C HIS A 149 -6.99 -1.38 1.73
N LEU A 150 -7.43 -0.31 1.08
CA LEU A 150 -8.62 0.43 1.51
C LEU A 150 -9.85 -0.48 1.54
N ASN A 151 -10.06 -1.29 0.50
CA ASN A 151 -11.16 -2.24 0.47
C ASN A 151 -11.00 -3.34 1.53
N GLN A 152 -9.78 -3.81 1.79
CA GLN A 152 -9.49 -4.75 2.87
C GLN A 152 -9.83 -4.14 4.24
N ALA A 153 -9.39 -2.91 4.51
CA ALA A 153 -9.68 -2.22 5.77
C ALA A 153 -11.19 -2.00 5.98
N LYS A 154 -11.92 -1.58 4.94
CA LYS A 154 -13.39 -1.45 5.00
C LYS A 154 -14.08 -2.78 5.30
N ARG A 155 -13.63 -3.88 4.70
CA ARG A 155 -14.17 -5.22 4.98
C ARG A 155 -13.86 -5.65 6.41
N ALA A 156 -12.62 -5.44 6.87
CA ALA A 156 -12.20 -5.79 8.23
C ALA A 156 -13.05 -5.06 9.28
N LEU A 157 -13.23 -3.75 9.11
CA LEU A 157 -14.03 -2.93 10.02
C LEU A 157 -15.50 -3.37 10.06
N LYS A 158 -16.10 -3.61 8.89
CA LYS A 158 -17.48 -4.10 8.79
C LYS A 158 -17.67 -5.47 9.46
N ALA A 159 -16.73 -6.39 9.24
CA ALA A 159 -16.79 -7.74 9.80
C ALA A 159 -16.58 -7.76 11.32
N ALA A 160 -15.81 -6.81 11.86
CA ALA A 160 -15.62 -6.64 13.29
C ALA A 160 -16.86 -6.12 14.05
N GLY A 161 -17.92 -5.70 13.33
CA GLY A 161 -19.17 -5.23 13.93
C GLY A 161 -19.19 -3.75 14.30
N SER A 162 -18.13 -3.00 13.99
CA SER A 162 -18.09 -1.55 14.15
C SER A 162 -18.58 -0.84 12.90
N THR A 163 -19.63 -0.02 13.04
CA THR A 163 -20.04 0.95 12.03
C THR A 163 -19.25 2.23 12.22
N ALA A 164 -18.28 2.49 11.34
CA ALA A 164 -17.77 3.86 11.15
C ALA A 164 -18.80 4.71 10.40
#